data_AF-A0A6A5K251-F1
#
_entry.id   AF-A0A6A5K251-F1
#
_cell.length_a   1.000
_cell.length_b   1.000
_cell.length_c   1.000
_cell.angle_alpha   90.00
_cell.angle_beta   90.00
_cell.angle_gamma   90.00
#
_symmetry.space_group_name_H-M   'P 1'
#
loop_
_entity.id
_entity.type
_entity.pdbx_description
1 polymer ?
#
loop_
_entity_poly.entity_id
_entity_poly.type
_entity_poly.pdbx_seq_one_letter_code
_entity_poly.pdbx_strand_id
1 'polypeptide(L)'
;MANLASTYWNQGRWDDAEKLEVQVMVTRKTKLGENHPDTLISMHNLALTLQSQARHEEAFALMEESFKLREHVLGEEHPNT
;
A
#
# COMPACT_ATOMS: atom_id res chain seq x y z
N MET A 1 3.09 -3.19 13.29
CA MET A 1 4.00 -2.99 12.13
C MET A 1 3.81 -1.62 11.48
N ALA A 2 2.58 -1.14 11.22
CA ALA A 2 2.33 0.22 10.72
C ALA A 2 3.02 1.33 11.55
N ASN A 3 3.12 1.14 12.87
CA ASN A 3 3.77 2.11 13.76
C ASN A 3 5.28 2.26 13.53
N LEU A 4 5.98 1.20 13.09
CA LEU A 4 7.43 1.25 12.89
C LEU A 4 7.80 1.90 11.54
N ALA A 5 7.08 1.57 10.46
CA ALA A 5 7.27 2.23 9.17
C ALA A 5 7.01 3.74 9.27
N SER A 6 5.92 4.14 9.93
CA SER A 6 5.63 5.56 10.18
C SER A 6 6.71 6.25 11.02
N THR A 7 7.31 5.55 11.98
CA THR A 7 8.44 6.09 12.76
C THR A 7 9.66 6.34 11.87
N TYR A 8 10.01 5.42 10.97
CA TYR A 8 11.11 5.62 10.02
C TYR A 8 10.81 6.74 9.03
N TRP A 9 9.58 6.81 8.53
CA TRP A 9 9.15 7.87 7.63
C TRP A 9 9.29 9.26 8.27
N ASN A 10 8.86 9.43 9.52
CA ASN A 10 9.01 10.68 10.28
C ASN A 10 10.48 11.05 10.56
N GLN A 11 11.39 10.09 10.52
CA GLN A 11 12.84 10.30 10.66
C GLN A 11 13.54 10.58 9.32
N GLY A 12 12.80 10.60 8.20
CA GLY A 12 13.38 10.71 6.85
C GLY A 12 14.04 9.43 6.35
N ARG A 13 13.86 8.30 7.05
CA ARG A 13 14.42 6.99 6.69
C ARG A 13 13.46 6.25 5.75
N TRP A 14 13.21 6.82 4.58
CA TRP A 14 12.19 6.32 3.66
C TRP A 14 12.49 4.93 3.11
N ASP A 15 13.77 4.58 2.89
CA ASP A 15 14.17 3.24 2.43
C ASP A 15 13.84 2.15 3.46
N ASP A 16 14.00 2.46 4.75
CA ASP A 16 13.69 1.51 5.83
C ASP A 16 12.18 1.38 6.03
N ALA A 17 11.44 2.47 5.86
CA ALA A 17 9.98 2.46 5.85
C ALA A 17 9.45 1.60 4.70
N GLU A 18 9.96 1.80 3.49
CA GLU A 18 9.57 1.06 2.28
C GLU A 18 9.79 -0.44 2.45
N LYS A 19 10.99 -0.86 2.88
CA LYS A 19 11.30 -2.29 3.10
C LYS A 19 10.32 -2.95 4.05
N LEU A 20 9.94 -2.24 5.11
CA LEU A 20 8.99 -2.76 6.09
C LEU A 20 7.57 -2.81 5.52
N GLU A 21 7.16 -1.78 4.78
CA GLU A 21 5.84 -1.71 4.14
C GLU A 21 5.66 -2.80 3.06
N VAL A 22 6.69 -3.07 2.26
CA VAL A 22 6.69 -4.17 1.28
C VAL A 22 6.51 -5.52 1.98
N GLN A 23 7.25 -5.79 3.06
CA GLN A 23 7.09 -7.05 3.81
C GLN A 23 5.69 -7.21 4.40
N VAL A 24 5.13 -6.13 4.95
CA VAL A 24 3.77 -6.13 5.51
C VAL A 24 2.74 -6.36 4.42
N MET A 25 2.86 -5.67 3.28
CA MET A 25 1.97 -5.83 2.13
C MET A 25 1.97 -7.27 1.63
N VAL A 26 3.13 -7.86 1.37
CA VAL A 26 3.25 -9.26 0.90
C VAL A 26 2.66 -10.24 1.92
N THR A 27 2.94 -10.04 3.21
CA THR A 27 2.41 -10.90 4.27
C THR A 27 0.89 -10.84 4.33
N ARG A 28 0.30 -9.64 4.27
CA ARG A 28 -1.15 -9.44 4.28
C ARG A 28 -1.81 -9.98 3.02
N LYS A 29 -1.21 -9.72 1.85
CA LYS A 29 -1.63 -10.28 0.56
C LYS A 29 -1.71 -11.81 0.61
N THR A 30 -0.70 -12.45 1.22
CA THR A 30 -0.64 -13.92 1.37
C THR A 30 -1.63 -14.46 2.42
N LYS A 31 -1.84 -13.77 3.53
CA LYS A 31 -2.62 -14.28 4.68
C LYS A 31 -4.10 -13.92 4.64
N LEU A 32 -4.42 -12.74 4.13
CA LEU A 32 -5.74 -12.14 4.15
C LEU A 32 -6.35 -12.04 2.74
N GLY A 33 -5.51 -12.17 1.71
CA GLY A 33 -5.89 -11.96 0.32
C GLY A 33 -5.60 -10.53 -0.15
N GLU A 34 -5.60 -10.36 -1.48
CA GLU A 34 -5.23 -9.12 -2.14
C GLU A 34 -6.25 -7.99 -1.89
N ASN A 35 -7.52 -8.34 -1.67
CA ASN A 35 -8.64 -7.40 -1.52
C ASN A 35 -8.97 -7.07 -0.07
N HIS A 36 -8.26 -7.65 0.89
CA HIS A 36 -8.51 -7.39 2.29
C HIS A 36 -8.22 -5.91 2.60
N PRO A 37 -9.08 -5.20 3.35
CA PRO A 37 -8.87 -3.79 3.69
C PRO A 37 -7.46 -3.50 4.23
N ASP A 38 -6.92 -4.38 5.08
CA ASP A 38 -5.55 -4.24 5.58
C ASP A 38 -4.46 -4.35 4.51
N THR A 39 -4.67 -5.18 3.48
CA THR A 39 -3.75 -5.28 2.34
C THR A 39 -3.77 -3.99 1.53
N LEU A 40 -4.95 -3.44 1.25
CA LEU A 40 -5.12 -2.17 0.54
C LEU A 40 -4.52 -0.99 1.32
N ILE A 41 -4.71 -0.94 2.65
CA ILE A 41 -4.06 0.06 3.52
C ILE A 41 -2.54 -0.04 3.44
N SER A 42 -1.98 -1.25 3.38
CA SER A 42 -0.54 -1.43 3.22
C SER A 42 -0.02 -0.96 1.85
N MET A 43 -0.76 -1.20 0.78
CA MET A 43 -0.42 -0.67 -0.56
C MET A 43 -0.47 0.86 -0.57
N HIS A 44 -1.47 1.47 0.07
CA HIS A 44 -1.56 2.92 0.18
C HIS A 44 -0.38 3.53 0.94
N ASN A 45 0.00 2.95 2.09
CA ASN A 45 1.15 3.44 2.86
C ASN A 45 2.44 3.36 2.06
N LEU A 46 2.66 2.24 1.36
CA LEU A 46 3.82 2.06 0.48
C LEU A 46 3.84 3.12 -0.64
N ALA A 47 2.70 3.44 -1.24
CA ALA A 47 2.60 4.49 -2.26
C ALA A 47 2.96 5.88 -1.72
N LEU A 48 2.58 6.21 -0.47
CA LEU A 48 2.96 7.48 0.17
C LEU A 48 4.47 7.56 0.44
N THR A 49 5.08 6.45 0.86
CA THR A 49 6.53 6.37 1.05
C THR A 49 7.27 6.55 -0.27
N LEU A 50 6.81 5.92 -1.35
CA LEU A 50 7.38 6.07 -2.70
C LEU A 50 7.26 7.51 -3.22
N GLN A 51 6.13 8.18 -3.00
CA GLN A 51 5.98 9.61 -3.33
C GLN A 51 6.97 10.48 -2.57
N SER A 52 7.25 10.16 -1.30
CA SER A 52 8.22 10.88 -0.49
C SER A 52 9.66 10.71 -0.99
N GLN A 53 9.92 9.63 -1.74
CA GLN A 53 11.18 9.38 -2.44
C GLN A 53 11.20 9.92 -3.89
N ALA A 54 10.21 10.72 -4.30
CA ALA A 54 10.00 11.20 -5.67
C ALA A 54 9.80 10.08 -6.73
N ARG A 55 9.45 8.86 -6.29
CA ARG A 55 9.16 7.70 -7.16
C ARG A 55 7.67 7.65 -7.51
N HIS A 56 7.20 8.71 -8.17
CA HIS A 56 5.77 8.92 -8.44
C HIS A 56 5.16 7.87 -9.39
N GLU A 57 5.92 7.39 -10.37
CA GLU A 57 5.45 6.36 -11.32
C GLU A 57 5.16 5.04 -10.61
N GLU A 58 6.05 4.62 -9.70
CA GLU A 58 5.88 3.40 -8.91
C GLU A 58 4.73 3.51 -7.91
N ALA A 59 4.59 4.68 -7.27
CA ALA A 59 3.45 4.96 -6.40
C ALA A 59 2.12 4.89 -7.16
N PHE A 60 2.07 5.46 -8.37
CA PHE A 60 0.89 5.44 -9.23
C PHE A 60 0.54 4.02 -9.67
N ALA A 61 1.52 3.24 -10.14
CA ALA A 61 1.32 1.85 -10.54
C ALA A 61 0.76 1.00 -9.39
N LEU A 62 1.26 1.19 -8.16
CA LEU A 62 0.78 0.48 -6.99
C LEU A 62 -0.67 0.86 -6.61
N MET A 63 -1.02 2.15 -6.71
CA MET A 63 -2.40 2.59 -6.47
C MET A 63 -3.36 2.08 -7.56
N GLU A 64 -2.91 2.03 -8.82
CA GLU A 64 -3.68 1.46 -9.92
C GLU A 64 -3.96 -0.04 -9.71
N GLU A 65 -2.96 -0.82 -9.27
CA GLU A 65 -3.16 -2.22 -8.87
C GLU A 65 -4.21 -2.33 -7.76
N SER A 66 -4.09 -1.52 -6.71
CA SER A 66 -5.04 -1.50 -5.59
C SER A 66 -6.46 -1.15 -6.03
N PHE A 67 -6.61 -0.26 -7.02
CA PHE A 67 -7.91 0.14 -7.55
C PHE A 67 -8.53 -0.99 -8.38
N LYS A 68 -7.78 -1.59 -9.31
CA LYS A 68 -8.23 -2.71 -10.14
C LYS A 68 -8.66 -3.91 -9.29
N LEU A 69 -7.92 -4.20 -8.23
CA LEU A 69 -8.26 -5.24 -7.25
C LEU A 69 -9.63 -4.99 -6.59
N ARG A 70 -9.88 -3.73 -6.21
CA ARG A 70 -11.13 -3.31 -5.59
C ARG A 70 -12.32 -3.38 -6.56
N GLU A 71 -12.13 -2.93 -7.79
CA GLU A 71 -13.12 -2.97 -8.86
C GLU A 71 -13.53 -4.41 -9.22
N HIS A 72 -12.56 -5.31 -9.32
CA HIS A 72 -12.81 -6.71 -9.69
C HIS A 72 -13.68 -7.49 -8.69
N VAL A 73 -13.64 -7.12 -7.41
CA VAL A 73 -14.42 -7.80 -6.35
C VAL A 73 -15.79 -7.17 -6.13
N LEU A 74 -15.91 -5.85 -6.25
CA LEU A 74 -17.14 -5.13 -5.90
C LEU A 74 -18.11 -4.99 -7.08
N GLY A 75 -17.67 -5.22 -8.32
CA GLY A 75 -18.44 -4.87 -9.52
C GLY A 75 -18.62 -3.35 -9.66
N GLU A 76 -19.09 -2.88 -10.82
CA GLU A 76 -19.26 -1.44 -11.11
C GLU A 76 -20.24 -0.70 -10.16
N GLU A 77 -20.96 -1.41 -9.28
CA GLU A 77 -22.04 -0.85 -8.46
C GLU A 77 -21.80 -0.99 -6.94
N HIS A 78 -20.75 -0.39 -6.36
CA HIS A 78 -20.69 -0.26 -4.90
C HIS A 78 -20.40 1.17 -4.41
N PRO A 79 -21.09 1.67 -3.35
CA PRO A 79 -21.17 3.10 -3.03
C PRO A 79 -19.93 3.72 -2.38
N ASN A 80 -18.81 3.00 -2.36
CA ASN A 80 -17.53 3.45 -1.79
C ASN A 80 -16.38 3.35 -2.79
N THR A 81 -16.68 3.22 -4.09
CA THR A 81 -15.76 3.58 -5.18
C THR A 81 -15.69 5.09 -5.29
#